data_AF-A0A534D5M8-F1
#
_entry.id   AF-A0A534D5M8-F1
#
_cell.length_a   1.000
_cell.length_b   1.000
_cell.length_c   1.000
_cell.angle_alpha   90.00
_cell.angle_beta   90.00
_cell.angle_gamma   90.00
#
_symmetry.space_group_name_H-M   'P 1'
#
loop_
_entity.id
_entity.type
_entity.pdbx_description
1 polymer ?
#
loop_
_entity_poly.entity_id
_entity_poly.type
_entity_poly.pdbx_seq_one_letter_code
_entity_poly.pdbx_strand_id
1 'polypeptide(L)'
;MAQNGALRLPVVGRIGIIVYVIVGDAKPQIEVFGPQVVSLNGQRVPALRVHNAGAAHARMSGFLSGTDAKGIKYDFNPSDLPILPGEVREVFLTPSTGGNDHPTLTFPVSVQGTLEWGNQRTELNERFE
;
A
#
# COMPACT_ATOMS: atom_id res chain seq x y z
N MET A 1 16.35 -26.48 46.88
CA MET A 1 16.71 -26.64 45.46
C MET A 1 15.41 -26.77 44.68
N ALA A 2 14.98 -25.72 43.96
CA ALA A 2 13.76 -25.77 43.15
C ALA A 2 14.12 -26.30 41.76
N GLN A 3 13.43 -27.36 41.31
CA GLN A 3 13.62 -27.95 39.99
C GLN A 3 12.98 -27.04 38.93
N ASN A 4 13.79 -26.51 38.02
CA ASN A 4 13.33 -25.82 36.82
C ASN A 4 12.73 -26.86 35.84
N GLY A 5 11.42 -27.09 35.94
CA GLY A 5 10.68 -27.85 34.94
C GLY A 5 10.59 -27.05 33.63
N ALA A 6 11.15 -27.59 32.54
CA ALA A 6 11.04 -26.99 31.22
C ALA A 6 9.56 -26.94 30.78
N LEU A 7 9.02 -25.73 30.66
CA LEU A 7 7.66 -25.47 30.16
C LEU A 7 7.56 -25.95 28.70
N ARG A 8 6.79 -27.01 28.46
CA ARG A 8 6.47 -27.49 27.10
C ARG A 8 5.14 -26.90 26.66
N LEU A 9 5.18 -25.80 25.92
CA LEU A 9 4.00 -25.19 25.32
C LEU A 9 3.86 -25.68 23.86
N PRO A 10 2.78 -26.40 23.48
CA PRO A 10 2.57 -26.78 22.09
C PRO A 10 2.23 -25.53 21.26
N VAL A 11 3.02 -25.29 20.21
CA VAL A 11 2.75 -24.23 19.22
C VAL A 11 2.10 -24.87 17.99
N VAL A 12 0.90 -24.40 17.63
CA VAL A 12 0.20 -24.79 16.40
C VAL A 12 0.17 -23.59 15.46
N GLY A 13 0.80 -23.70 14.30
CA GLY A 13 0.77 -22.69 13.24
C GLY A 13 -0.27 -22.98 12.16
N ARG A 14 -0.69 -21.94 11.42
CA ARG A 14 -1.52 -22.05 10.21
C ARG A 14 -0.89 -21.20 9.09
N ILE A 15 -0.94 -21.69 7.85
CA ILE A 15 -0.51 -20.94 6.66
C ILE A 15 -1.75 -20.56 5.87
N GLY A 16 -1.94 -19.27 5.63
CA GLY A 16 -2.94 -18.76 4.70
C GLY A 16 -2.31 -18.53 3.33
N ILE A 17 -2.92 -19.08 2.28
CA ILE A 17 -2.50 -18.87 0.88
C ILE A 17 -3.69 -18.29 0.13
N ILE A 18 -3.47 -17.17 -0.56
CA ILE A 18 -4.49 -16.55 -1.41
C ILE A 18 -4.27 -17.03 -2.84
N VAL A 19 -5.29 -17.64 -3.43
CA VAL A 19 -5.25 -18.17 -4.81
C VAL A 19 -6.24 -17.41 -5.66
N TYR A 20 -5.76 -16.85 -6.78
CA TYR A 20 -6.59 -16.19 -7.78
C TYR A 20 -6.60 -17.00 -9.07
N VAL A 21 -7.80 -17.23 -9.61
CA VAL A 21 -7.99 -17.90 -10.90
C VAL A 21 -8.45 -16.86 -11.91
N ILE A 22 -7.68 -16.70 -12.98
CA ILE A 22 -8.02 -15.86 -14.13
C ILE A 22 -8.58 -16.78 -15.22
N VAL A 23 -9.81 -16.51 -15.66
CA VAL A 23 -10.48 -17.29 -16.72
C VAL A 23 -10.54 -16.44 -17.98
N GLY A 24 -10.05 -16.99 -19.10
CA GLY A 24 -9.93 -16.26 -20.36
C GLY A 24 -9.00 -15.06 -20.25
N ASP A 25 -9.36 -13.95 -20.89
CA ASP A 25 -8.56 -12.72 -20.95
C ASP A 25 -8.91 -11.71 -19.83
N ALA A 26 -9.39 -12.21 -18.68
CA ALA A 26 -9.73 -11.36 -17.56
C ALA A 26 -8.51 -10.55 -17.09
N LYS A 27 -8.69 -9.23 -16.98
CA LYS A 27 -7.63 -8.26 -16.67
C LYS A 27 -8.15 -7.19 -15.70
N PRO A 28 -7.27 -6.60 -14.87
CA PRO A 28 -7.64 -5.43 -14.09
C PRO A 28 -7.91 -4.24 -15.00
N GLN A 29 -8.77 -3.33 -14.55
CA GLN A 29 -8.99 -2.03 -15.19
C GLN A 29 -9.04 -0.99 -14.08
N ILE A 30 -7.98 -0.19 -13.96
CA ILE A 30 -7.77 0.64 -12.79
C ILE A 30 -8.09 2.10 -13.09
N GLU A 31 -8.95 2.66 -12.24
CA GLU A 31 -9.26 4.08 -12.19
C GLU A 31 -8.69 4.63 -10.88
N VAL A 32 -7.83 5.64 -10.98
CA VAL A 32 -7.21 6.29 -9.82
C VAL A 32 -7.90 7.61 -9.57
N PHE A 33 -8.35 7.83 -8.33
CA PHE A 33 -8.96 9.05 -7.85
C PHE A 33 -8.15 9.60 -6.66
N GLY A 34 -8.10 10.91 -6.53
CA GLY A 34 -7.29 11.59 -5.51
C GLY A 34 -6.86 12.97 -6.03
N PRO A 35 -5.97 13.67 -5.31
CA PRO A 35 -5.28 13.28 -4.07
C PRO A 35 -6.16 13.36 -2.81
N GLN A 36 -5.91 12.52 -1.80
CA GLN A 36 -6.57 12.60 -0.49
C GLN A 36 -5.63 12.26 0.67
N VAL A 37 -5.93 12.79 1.87
CA VAL A 37 -5.22 12.46 3.10
C VAL A 37 -6.15 11.76 4.06
N VAL A 38 -5.71 10.60 4.54
CA VAL A 38 -6.52 9.70 5.39
C VAL A 38 -5.78 9.38 6.68
N SER A 39 -6.52 8.93 7.69
CA SER A 39 -5.95 8.52 8.97
C SER A 39 -5.73 7.00 8.98
N LEU A 40 -4.47 6.57 9.02
CA LEU A 40 -4.06 5.17 9.14
C LEU A 40 -3.35 4.98 10.48
N ASN A 41 -3.87 4.14 11.37
CA ASN A 41 -3.30 3.88 12.71
C ASN A 41 -3.04 5.16 13.53
N GLY A 42 -3.89 6.18 13.38
CA GLY A 42 -3.75 7.48 14.06
C GLY A 42 -2.74 8.44 13.43
N GLN A 43 -2.10 8.07 12.31
CA GLN A 43 -1.22 8.94 11.53
C GLN A 43 -1.91 9.38 10.24
N ARG A 44 -1.72 10.64 9.84
CA ARG A 44 -2.14 11.13 8.53
C ARG A 44 -1.19 10.62 7.45
N VAL A 45 -1.75 10.02 6.40
CA VAL A 45 -0.99 9.49 5.26
C VAL A 45 -1.62 9.94 3.93
N PRO A 46 -0.81 10.24 2.90
CA PRO A 46 -1.32 10.45 1.56
C PRO A 46 -1.90 9.12 1.03
N ALA A 47 -3.04 9.19 0.35
CA ALA A 47 -3.68 8.03 -0.21
C ALA A 47 -4.36 8.33 -1.55
N LEU A 48 -4.49 7.30 -2.36
CA LEU A 48 -5.27 7.33 -3.60
C LEU A 48 -6.48 6.44 -3.42
N ARG A 49 -7.64 6.87 -3.89
CA ARG A 49 -8.82 6.00 -3.99
C ARG A 49 -8.75 5.32 -5.34
N VAL A 50 -8.63 4.00 -5.36
CA VAL A 50 -8.43 3.22 -6.58
C VAL A 50 -9.59 2.28 -6.78
N HIS A 51 -10.23 2.33 -7.94
CA HIS A 51 -11.31 1.44 -8.34
C HIS A 51 -10.82 0.46 -9.40
N ASN A 52 -11.11 -0.83 -9.22
CA ASN A 52 -10.86 -1.84 -10.23
C ASN A 52 -12.16 -2.21 -10.94
N ALA A 53 -12.43 -1.57 -12.07
CA ALA A 53 -13.56 -1.87 -12.95
C ALA A 53 -13.36 -3.17 -13.77
N GLY A 54 -12.21 -3.84 -13.63
CA GLY A 54 -11.84 -5.02 -14.39
C GLY A 54 -12.38 -6.34 -13.81
N ALA A 55 -12.02 -7.43 -14.49
CA ALA A 55 -12.45 -8.80 -14.14
C ALA A 55 -11.35 -9.65 -13.50
N ALA A 56 -10.17 -9.08 -13.25
CA ALA A 56 -9.09 -9.71 -12.49
C ALA A 56 -8.57 -8.75 -11.40
N HIS A 57 -7.96 -9.31 -10.35
CA HIS A 57 -7.38 -8.50 -9.28
C HIS A 57 -6.20 -7.66 -9.79
N ALA A 58 -5.97 -6.52 -9.14
CA ALA A 58 -4.76 -5.72 -9.30
C ALA A 58 -3.95 -5.69 -8.01
N ARG A 59 -2.65 -5.43 -8.13
CA ARG A 59 -1.79 -5.01 -7.02
C ARG A 59 -1.06 -3.77 -7.47
N MET A 60 -1.14 -2.73 -6.67
CA MET A 60 -0.44 -1.49 -6.95
C MET A 60 1.02 -1.61 -6.51
N SER A 61 1.91 -1.21 -7.40
CA SER A 61 3.32 -1.00 -7.13
C SER A 61 3.75 0.33 -7.73
N GLY A 62 4.99 0.73 -7.49
CA GLY A 62 5.53 1.94 -8.11
C GLY A 62 6.80 2.40 -7.44
N PHE A 63 7.48 3.32 -8.13
CA PHE A 63 8.61 4.06 -7.60
C PHE A 63 8.16 5.51 -7.47
N LEU A 64 7.89 5.92 -6.23
CA LEU A 64 7.38 7.24 -5.91
C LEU A 64 8.38 7.95 -5.01
N SER A 65 8.55 9.24 -5.24
CA SER A 65 9.34 10.14 -4.40
C SER A 65 8.49 11.33 -4.03
N GLY A 66 8.71 11.90 -2.86
CA GLY A 66 7.95 13.06 -2.43
C GLY A 66 8.68 13.93 -1.45
N THR A 67 8.12 15.10 -1.20
CA THR A 67 8.66 16.10 -0.27
C THR A 67 7.54 16.63 0.60
N ASP A 68 7.74 16.64 1.91
CA ASP A 68 6.79 17.17 2.88
C ASP A 68 6.92 18.70 3.04
N ALA A 69 6.05 19.31 3.85
CA ALA A 69 6.03 20.76 4.07
C ALA A 69 7.28 21.29 4.82
N LYS A 70 8.07 20.41 5.46
CA LYS A 70 9.35 20.77 6.07
C LYS A 70 10.50 20.66 5.08
N GLY A 71 10.24 20.25 3.84
CA GLY A 71 11.27 20.04 2.82
C GLY A 71 11.99 18.70 2.95
N ILE A 72 11.47 17.76 3.75
CA ILE A 72 12.06 16.43 3.92
C ILE A 72 11.64 15.56 2.74
N LYS A 73 12.64 14.92 2.10
CA LYS A 73 12.41 14.00 0.98
C LYS A 73 12.21 12.57 1.47
N TYR A 74 11.26 11.88 0.86
CA TYR A 74 10.96 10.48 1.12
C TYR A 74 10.79 9.72 -0.19
N ASP A 75 11.21 8.47 -0.22
CA ASP A 75 10.67 7.50 -1.17
C ASP A 75 9.35 6.97 -0.60
N PHE A 76 8.37 6.72 -1.45
CA PHE A 76 7.05 6.24 -1.05
C PHE A 76 6.75 4.89 -1.71
N ASN A 77 6.17 3.98 -0.93
CA ASN A 77 5.60 2.74 -1.44
C ASN A 77 4.06 2.81 -1.38
N PRO A 78 3.37 2.50 -2.49
CA PRO A 78 1.94 2.23 -2.42
C PRO A 78 1.69 0.93 -1.66
N SER A 79 0.61 0.88 -0.88
CA SER A 79 0.17 -0.37 -0.25
C SER A 79 -0.13 -1.44 -1.30
N ASP A 80 0.41 -2.64 -1.13
CA ASP A 80 0.44 -3.70 -2.14
C ASP A 80 -0.73 -4.69 -2.04
N LEU A 81 -1.71 -4.40 -1.19
CA LEU A 81 -2.86 -5.26 -0.99
C LEU A 81 -3.67 -5.40 -2.30
N PRO A 82 -4.24 -6.60 -2.56
CA PRO A 82 -5.01 -6.83 -3.77
C PRO A 82 -6.25 -5.91 -3.84
N ILE A 83 -6.53 -5.38 -5.02
CA ILE A 83 -7.78 -4.66 -5.34
C ILE A 83 -8.62 -5.61 -6.19
N LEU A 84 -9.70 -6.14 -5.63
CA LEU A 84 -10.54 -7.14 -6.27
C LEU A 84 -11.40 -6.56 -7.41
N PRO A 85 -11.91 -7.39 -8.34
CA PRO A 85 -12.88 -6.95 -9.34
C PRO A 85 -14.08 -6.22 -8.71
N GLY A 86 -14.38 -5.02 -9.20
CA GLY A 86 -15.45 -4.15 -8.72
C GLY A 86 -15.15 -3.45 -7.38
N GLU A 87 -13.97 -3.67 -6.78
CA GLU A 87 -13.61 -3.06 -5.50
C GLU A 87 -13.09 -1.63 -5.67
N VAL A 88 -13.48 -0.76 -4.74
CA VAL A 88 -12.83 0.52 -4.49
C VAL A 88 -12.01 0.40 -3.21
N ARG A 89 -10.72 0.72 -3.28
CA ARG A 89 -9.78 0.60 -2.16
C ARG A 89 -8.94 1.86 -2.01
N GLU A 90 -8.63 2.20 -0.76
CA GLU A 90 -7.60 3.19 -0.46
C GLU A 90 -6.22 2.56 -0.61
N VAL A 91 -5.40 3.15 -1.46
CA VAL A 91 -3.99 2.81 -1.63
C VAL A 91 -3.18 3.85 -0.88
N PHE A 92 -2.68 3.46 0.29
CA PHE A 92 -1.87 4.34 1.13
C PHE A 92 -0.49 4.48 0.53
N LEU A 93 0.04 5.70 0.52
CA LEU A 93 1.40 6.00 0.10
C LEU A 93 2.22 6.24 1.37
N THR A 94 2.97 5.23 1.80
CA THR A 94 3.76 5.29 3.04
C THR A 94 5.24 5.48 2.73
N PRO A 95 5.96 6.31 3.51
CA PRO A 95 7.41 6.46 3.35
C PRO A 95 8.15 5.12 3.49
N SER A 96 9.06 4.88 2.55
CA SER A 96 9.99 3.75 2.54
C SER A 96 11.18 4.08 3.43
N THR A 97 11.12 3.67 4.69
CA THR A 97 12.21 3.82 5.66
C THR A 97 12.91 2.49 5.89
N GLY A 98 14.16 2.54 6.35
CA GLY A 98 14.85 1.35 6.83
C GLY A 98 14.32 0.93 8.20
N GLY A 99 13.99 -0.35 8.38
CA GLY A 99 13.54 -0.91 9.66
C GLY A 99 12.06 -0.64 9.98
N ASN A 100 11.74 -0.50 11.27
CA ASN A 100 10.38 -0.26 11.77
C ASN A 100 10.08 1.24 12.01
N ASP A 101 10.78 2.14 11.30
CA ASP A 101 10.57 3.57 11.47
C ASP A 101 9.35 4.03 10.66
N HIS A 102 8.45 4.80 11.26
CA HIS A 102 7.23 5.30 10.62
C HIS A 102 7.16 6.82 10.80
N PRO A 103 7.83 7.59 9.93
CA PRO A 103 7.95 9.02 10.09
C PRO A 103 6.58 9.69 9.97
N THR A 104 6.31 10.63 10.85
CA THR A 104 5.09 11.44 10.78
C THR A 104 5.29 12.55 9.76
N LEU A 105 4.53 12.49 8.66
CA LEU A 105 4.59 13.46 7.57
C LEU A 105 4.03 14.82 7.99
N THR A 106 4.68 15.90 7.53
CA THR A 106 4.13 17.24 7.66
C THR A 106 3.45 17.62 6.36
N PHE A 107 2.13 17.74 6.37
CA PHE A 107 1.38 18.15 5.18
C PHE A 107 1.48 19.66 4.94
N PRO A 108 1.37 20.11 3.68
CA PRO A 108 1.15 19.31 2.48
C PRO A 108 2.37 18.48 2.03
N VAL A 109 2.10 17.36 1.37
CA VAL A 109 3.12 16.45 0.81
C VAL A 109 2.95 16.41 -0.70
N SER A 110 4.01 16.72 -1.45
CA SER A 110 4.03 16.50 -2.91
C SER A 110 4.61 15.13 -3.20
N VAL A 111 3.94 14.31 -4.02
CA VAL A 111 4.41 12.98 -4.43
C VAL A 111 4.39 12.87 -5.95
N GLN A 112 5.49 12.39 -6.51
CA GLN A 112 5.67 12.19 -7.94
C GLN A 112 6.32 10.84 -8.25
N GLY A 113 6.04 10.28 -9.43
CA GLY A 113 6.67 9.06 -9.91
C GLY A 113 5.76 8.27 -10.83
N THR A 114 5.91 6.94 -10.80
CA THR A 114 5.12 6.04 -11.64
C THR A 114 4.44 5.00 -10.76
N LEU A 115 3.13 4.86 -10.95
CA LEU A 115 2.32 3.78 -10.41
C LEU A 115 2.18 2.68 -11.46
N GLU A 116 2.22 1.43 -11.04
CA GLU A 116 2.24 0.26 -11.90
C GLU A 116 1.26 -0.82 -11.39
N TRP A 117 0.64 -1.55 -12.31
CA TRP A 117 -0.16 -2.74 -12.02
C TRP A 117 -0.16 -3.68 -13.24
N GLY A 118 0.23 -4.94 -13.04
CA GLY A 118 0.36 -5.88 -14.15
C GLY A 118 1.33 -5.35 -15.22
N ASN A 119 0.84 -5.12 -16.43
CA ASN A 119 1.61 -4.55 -17.54
C ASN A 119 1.28 -3.07 -17.82
N GLN A 120 0.49 -2.43 -16.98
CA GLN A 120 0.05 -1.05 -17.12
C GLN A 120 0.81 -0.15 -16.13
N ARG A 121 0.93 1.12 -16.49
CA ARG A 121 1.53 2.15 -15.65
C ARG A 121 0.85 3.50 -15.88
N THR A 122 0.88 4.36 -14.87
CA THR A 122 0.49 5.77 -14.99
C THR A 122 1.45 6.65 -14.20
N GLU A 123 1.65 7.88 -14.66
CA GLU A 123 2.38 8.88 -13.90
C GLU A 123 1.51 9.38 -12.73
N LEU A 124 2.17 9.68 -11.62
CA LEU A 124 1.61 10.39 -10.48
C LEU A 124 2.41 11.68 -10.32
N ASN A 125 1.74 12.81 -10.21
CA ASN A 125 2.33 14.08 -9.83
C ASN A 125 1.28 14.89 -9.10
N GLU A 126 1.16 14.63 -7.80
CA GLU A 126 0.04 15.09 -6.98
C GLU A 126 0.52 15.75 -5.71
N ARG A 127 -0.31 16.65 -5.17
CA ARG A 127 -0.09 17.30 -3.89
C ARG A 127 -1.23 16.96 -2.94
N PHE A 128 -0.86 16.44 -1.77
CA PHE A 128 -1.76 15.98 -0.72
C PHE A 128 -1.79 17.03 0.39
N GLU A 129 -2.99 17.46 0.79
CA GLU A 129 -3.22 18.59 1.72
C GLU A 129 -3.61 18.13 3.14
#